data_AF-A0A969FJA9-F1
#
_entry.id   AF-A0A969FJA9-F1
#
_cell.length_a   1.000
_cell.length_b   1.000
_cell.length_c   1.000
_cell.angle_alpha   90.00
_cell.angle_beta   90.00
_cell.angle_gamma   90.00
#
_symmetry.space_group_name_H-M   'P 1'
#
loop_
_entity.id
_entity.type
_entity.pdbx_description
1 polymer ?
#
loop_
_entity_poly.entity_id
_entity_poly.type
_entity_poly.pdbx_seq_one_letter_code
_entity_poly.pdbx_strand_id
1 'polypeptide(L)' 'MLLTPPETAIVDYPKQILHTGHDDELVEEMSKVENDIIEYLGAAIYGNATLVTSLTGSFTLWK' A
#
# COMPACT_ATOMS: atom_id res chain seq x y z
N MET A 1 -14.09 -21.41 -8.58
CA MET A 1 -14.08 -20.00 -8.99
C MET A 1 -12.62 -19.58 -9.02
N LEU A 2 -12.00 -19.54 -10.21
CA LEU A 2 -10.60 -19.13 -10.34
C LEU A 2 -10.58 -17.61 -10.18
N LEU A 3 -10.00 -17.14 -9.07
CA LEU A 3 -9.70 -15.73 -8.88
C LEU A 3 -8.62 -15.36 -9.90
N THR A 4 -9.02 -14.80 -11.04
CA THR A 4 -8.07 -14.09 -11.90
C THR A 4 -7.49 -12.96 -11.06
N PRO A 5 -6.15 -12.88 -10.88
CA PRO A 5 -5.55 -11.74 -10.21
C PRO A 5 -5.98 -10.46 -10.95
N PRO A 6 -6.28 -9.38 -10.22
CA PRO A 6 -6.60 -8.12 -10.86
C PRO A 6 -5.42 -7.68 -11.75
N GLU A 7 -5.72 -7.04 -12.88
CA GLU A 7 -4.69 -6.55 -13.81
C GLU A 7 -3.75 -5.53 -13.16
N THR A 8 -4.18 -4.93 -12.04
CA THR A 8 -3.37 -4.07 -11.18
C THR A 8 -3.81 -4.24 -9.72
N ALA A 9 -2.85 -4.27 -8.80
CA ALA A 9 -3.10 -4.26 -7.36
C ALA A 9 -2.14 -3.27 -6.69
N ILE A 10 -2.66 -2.52 -5.72
CA ILE A 10 -1.89 -1.61 -4.87
C ILE A 10 -2.20 -1.99 -3.43
N VAL A 11 -1.16 -2.16 -2.63
CA VAL A 11 -1.24 -2.43 -1.20
C VAL A 11 -0.39 -1.40 -0.49
N ASP A 12 -0.98 -0.66 0.44
CA ASP A 12 -0.30 0.39 1.19
C ASP A 12 0.10 -0.11 2.58
N TYR A 13 1.23 0.37 3.07
CA TYR A 13 1.75 0.06 4.41
C TYR A 13 1.78 1.34 5.26
N PRO A 14 0.65 1.72 5.89
CA PRO A 14 0.62 2.87 6.78
C PRO A 14 1.44 2.61 8.05
N LYS A 15 1.92 3.69 8.68
CA LYS A 15 2.75 3.64 9.90
C LYS A 15 2.08 2.93 11.08
N GLN A 16 0.75 2.95 11.12
CA GLN A 16 -0.10 2.32 12.14
C GLN A 16 0.17 0.80 12.24
N ILE A 17 0.60 0.15 11.14
CA ILE A 17 1.00 -1.26 11.14
C ILE A 17 2.13 -1.56 12.14
N LEU A 18 2.98 -0.58 12.47
CA LEU A 18 4.05 -0.78 13.46
C LEU A 18 3.54 -0.97 14.90
N HIS A 19 2.28 -0.62 15.17
CA HIS A 19 1.70 -0.61 16.50
C HIS A 19 0.44 -1.48 16.62
N THR A 20 -0.04 -2.04 15.51
CA THR A 20 -1.22 -2.93 15.43
C THR A 20 -0.77 -4.36 15.10
N GLY A 21 -1.28 -5.36 15.81
CA GLY A 21 -0.92 -6.77 15.60
C GLY A 21 -1.86 -7.52 14.64
N HIS A 22 -3.06 -6.99 14.44
CA HIS A 22 -4.14 -7.63 13.68
C HIS A 22 -4.87 -6.62 12.78
N ASP A 23 -5.51 -7.14 11.72
CA ASP A 23 -6.23 -6.34 10.73
C ASP A 23 -7.36 -5.51 11.37
N ASP A 24 -8.09 -6.08 12.34
CA ASP A 24 -9.19 -5.39 13.03
C ASP A 24 -8.68 -4.15 13.80
N GLU A 25 -7.53 -4.26 14.47
CA GLU A 25 -6.88 -3.17 15.19
C GLU A 25 -6.38 -2.09 14.23
N LEU A 26 -5.85 -2.50 13.08
CA LEU A 26 -5.40 -1.58 12.05
C LEU A 26 -6.56 -0.74 11.50
N VAL A 27 -7.70 -1.35 11.22
CA VAL A 27 -8.89 -0.61 10.74
C VAL A 27 -9.34 0.40 11.79
N GLU A 28 -9.34 0.03 13.06
CA GLU A 28 -9.70 0.96 14.15
C GLU A 28 -8.72 2.13 14.23
N GLU A 29 -7.42 1.87 14.21
CA GLU A 29 -6.40 2.93 14.24
C GLU A 29 -6.46 3.82 13.01
N MET A 30 -6.65 3.26 11.82
CA MET A 30 -6.80 4.02 10.59
C MET A 30 -8.04 4.91 10.59
N SER A 31 -9.13 4.50 11.27
CA SER A 31 -10.34 5.32 11.39
C SER A 31 -10.15 6.59 12.23
N LYS A 32 -9.09 6.65 13.06
CA LYS A 32 -8.77 7.79 13.94
C LYS A 32 -7.91 8.84 13.25
N VAL A 33 -7.43 8.57 12.04
CA VAL A 33 -6.44 9.38 11.32
C VAL A 33 -7.13 10.07 10.15
N GLU A 34 -6.94 11.39 10.00
CA GLU A 34 -7.41 12.10 8.81
C GLU A 34 -6.62 11.64 7.59
N ASN A 35 -7.28 11.44 6.45
CA ASN A 35 -6.63 10.87 5.25
C ASN A 35 -5.41 11.69 4.77
N ASP A 36 -5.44 13.02 4.91
CA ASP A 36 -4.38 13.90 4.43
C ASP A 36 -3.13 13.91 5.32
N ILE A 37 -3.15 13.22 6.47
CA ILE A 37 -2.02 13.12 7.40
C ILE A 37 -1.49 11.69 7.56
N ILE A 38 -1.97 10.74 6.75
CA ILE A 38 -1.49 9.35 6.82
C ILE A 38 -0.05 9.28 6.32
N GLU A 39 0.85 8.90 7.22
CA GLU A 39 2.24 8.60 6.91
C GLU A 39 2.35 7.15 6.40
N TYR A 40 2.70 6.99 5.14
CA TYR A 40 2.93 5.68 4.52
C TYR A 40 4.41 5.30 4.60
N LEU A 41 4.69 4.11 5.13
CA LEU A 41 6.04 3.53 5.19
C LEU A 41 6.46 2.90 3.85
N GLY A 42 5.48 2.53 3.02
CA GLY A 42 5.70 1.97 1.71
C GLY A 42 4.40 1.54 1.04
N ALA A 43 4.53 1.07 -0.20
CA ALA A 43 3.46 0.46 -0.96
C ALA A 43 4.03 -0.67 -1.84
N ALA A 44 3.22 -1.71 -2.06
CA ALA A 44 3.48 -2.75 -3.04
C ALA A 44 2.53 -2.56 -4.23
N ILE A 45 3.10 -2.43 -5.42
CA ILE A 45 2.34 -2.20 -6.66
C ILE A 45 2.62 -3.37 -7.61
N TYR A 46 1.55 -4.02 -8.05
CA TYR A 46 1.57 -5.08 -9.05
C TYR A 46 0.75 -4.65 -10.26
N GLY A 47 1.22 -4.96 -11.46
CA GLY A 47 0.48 -4.71 -12.68
C GLY A 47 1.37 -4.66 -13.91
N ASN A 48 0.86 -4.07 -14.98
CA ASN A 48 1.63 -3.87 -16.22
C ASN A 48 2.89 -3.02 -15.96
N ALA A 49 4.03 -3.43 -16.53
CA ALA A 49 5.32 -2.75 -16.32
C ALA A 49 5.29 -1.26 -16.70
N THR A 50 4.58 -0.87 -17.76
CA THR A 50 4.45 0.54 -18.17
C THR A 50 3.71 1.34 -17.11
N LEU A 51 2.63 0.78 -16.55
CA LEU A 51 1.87 1.41 -15.47
C LEU A 51 2.71 1.53 -14.21
N VAL A 52 3.33 0.44 -13.77
CA VAL A 52 4.20 0.43 -12.59
C VAL A 52 5.30 1.47 -12.74
N THR A 53 5.97 1.52 -13.90
CA THR A 53 7.01 2.51 -14.19
C THR A 53 6.48 3.93 -14.17
N SER A 54 5.26 4.18 -14.66
CA SER A 54 4.66 5.52 -14.61
C SER A 54 4.36 5.99 -13.19
N LEU A 55 4.06 5.05 -12.28
CA LEU A 55 3.77 5.32 -10.87
C LEU A 55 5.05 5.42 -10.03
N THR A 56 6.09 4.63 -10.34
CA THR A 56 7.29 4.50 -9.50
C THR A 56 8.57 5.05 -10.11
N GLY A 57 8.53 5.55 -11.35
CA GLY A 57 9.74 5.92 -12.11
C GLY A 57 10.60 7.03 -11.50
N SER A 58 10.07 7.77 -10.53
CA SER A 58 10.79 8.79 -9.76
C SER A 58 11.56 8.23 -8.56
N PHE A 59 11.28 7.01 -8.11
CA PHE A 59 11.93 6.40 -6.96
C PHE A 59 13.25 5.73 -7.34
N THR A 60 14.23 5.82 -6.45
CA THR A 60 15.50 5.12 -6.61
C THR A 60 15.37 3.70 -6.09
N LEU A 61 15.87 2.73 -6.85
CA LEU A 61 15.94 1.33 -6.42
C LEU A 61 16.86 1.21 -5.20
N TRP A 62 16.44 0.36 -4.25
CA TRP A 62 17.31 -0.03 -3.15
C TRP A 62 18.54 -0.74 -3.73
N LYS A 63 19.72 -0.30 -3.28
CA LYS A 63 21.01 -0.86 -3.70
C LYS A 63 21.44 -2.01 -2.81
#